data_AF-A0A351BDB4-F1
#
_entry.id   AF-A0A351BDB4-F1
#
_cell.length_a   1.000
_cell.length_b   1.000
_cell.length_c   1.000
_cell.angle_alpha   90.00
_cell.angle_beta   90.00
_cell.angle_gamma   90.00
#
_symmetry.space_group_name_H-M   'P 1'
#
loop_
_entity.id
_entity.type
_entity.pdbx_description
1 polymer ?
#
loop_
_entity_poly.entity_id
_entity_poly.type
_entity_poly.pdbx_seq_one_letter_code
_entity_poly.pdbx_strand_id
1 'polypeptide(L)'
;ALLHRAERVGAIDGTPFTTDGLETIDATAVDTSVLGLGLGHSYFADQRSLLTDIGILVGAGLPASQRGLAQSDRPRYWYFPR
;
A
#
# COMPACT_ATOMS: atom_id res chain seq x y z
N ALA A 1 -0.05 13.48 -10.75
CA ALA A 1 0.96 14.54 -10.54
C ALA A 1 2.25 14.17 -11.26
N LEU A 2 2.79 15.06 -12.10
CA LEU A 2 4.08 14.84 -12.79
C LEU A 2 5.22 15.11 -11.81
N LEU A 3 6.12 14.16 -11.62
CA LEU A 3 7.37 14.34 -10.88
C LEU A 3 8.52 13.86 -11.76
N HIS A 4 9.44 14.77 -12.08
CA HIS A 4 10.50 14.58 -13.09
C HIS A 4 9.99 14.37 -14.53
N ARG A 5 8.88 15.02 -14.92
CA ARG A 5 8.29 14.97 -16.27
C ARG A 5 7.81 13.59 -16.73
N ALA A 6 7.66 12.65 -15.80
CA ALA A 6 7.06 11.36 -16.04
C ALA A 6 5.81 11.18 -15.16
N GLU A 7 4.83 10.45 -15.70
CA GLU A 7 3.71 9.94 -14.93
C GLU A 7 4.23 8.83 -14.01
N ARG A 8 3.87 8.89 -12.73
CA ARG A 8 4.24 7.85 -11.77
C ARG A 8 3.14 6.83 -11.72
N VAL A 9 3.49 5.55 -11.72
CA VAL A 9 2.54 4.45 -11.49
C VAL A 9 1.74 4.65 -10.19
N GLY A 10 2.37 5.24 -9.16
CA GLY A 10 1.71 5.56 -7.90
C GLY A 10 0.96 6.90 -7.86
N ALA A 11 1.02 7.72 -8.91
CA ALA A 11 0.25 8.95 -9.01
C ALA A 11 -1.07 8.67 -9.73
N ILE A 12 -2.07 8.23 -8.97
CA ILE A 12 -3.35 7.74 -9.47
C ILE A 12 -4.47 8.73 -9.13
N ASP A 13 -5.24 9.14 -10.14
CA ASP A 13 -6.51 9.85 -9.99
C ASP A 13 -7.63 8.91 -10.44
N GLY A 14 -8.13 8.09 -9.51
CA GLY A 14 -9.12 7.06 -9.79
C GLY A 14 -8.66 5.65 -9.47
N THR A 15 -8.65 4.76 -10.46
CA THR A 15 -8.43 3.31 -10.22
C THR A 15 -6.95 2.98 -10.07
N PRO A 16 -6.53 2.32 -8.97
CA PRO A 16 -5.15 1.88 -8.79
C PRO A 16 -4.69 0.95 -9.92
N PHE A 17 -3.45 1.13 -10.37
CA PHE A 17 -2.83 0.23 -11.34
C PHE A 17 -2.71 -1.18 -10.75
N THR A 18 -3.08 -2.19 -11.54
CA THR A 18 -2.89 -3.61 -11.22
C THR A 18 -2.39 -4.34 -12.47
N THR A 19 -1.48 -5.29 -12.29
CA THR A 19 -0.94 -6.11 -13.38
C THR A 19 -0.63 -7.52 -12.88
N ASP A 20 -0.57 -8.49 -13.78
CA ASP A 20 -0.10 -9.83 -13.43
C ASP A 20 1.35 -9.76 -12.93
N GLY A 21 1.65 -10.57 -11.91
CA GLY A 21 2.96 -10.58 -11.25
C GLY A 21 3.18 -9.45 -10.24
N LEU A 22 2.22 -8.52 -10.05
CA LEU A 22 2.29 -7.45 -9.06
C LEU A 22 1.03 -7.42 -8.18
N GLU A 23 1.23 -7.38 -6.86
CA GLU A 23 0.16 -7.13 -5.89
C GLU A 23 0.13 -5.64 -5.53
N THR A 24 -1.06 -5.04 -5.55
CA THR A 24 -1.27 -3.64 -5.17
C THR A 24 -1.93 -3.61 -3.79
N ILE A 25 -1.32 -2.91 -2.83
CA ILE A 25 -1.80 -2.84 -1.43
C ILE A 25 -2.17 -1.39 -1.10
N ASP A 26 -3.40 -1.18 -0.65
CA ASP A 26 -3.89 0.09 -0.13
C ASP A 26 -3.57 0.22 1.37
N ALA A 27 -2.69 1.17 1.69
CA ALA A 27 -2.27 1.50 3.04
C ALA A 27 -3.08 2.62 3.70
N THR A 28 -4.15 3.12 3.06
CA THR A 28 -4.95 4.25 3.56
C THR A 28 -5.49 4.01 4.98
N ALA A 29 -5.85 2.77 5.32
CA ALA A 29 -6.36 2.44 6.65
C ALA A 29 -5.31 2.50 7.78
N VAL A 30 -4.03 2.43 7.43
CA VAL A 30 -2.91 2.52 8.39
C VAL A 30 -2.14 3.84 8.26
N ASP A 31 -2.37 4.60 7.19
CA ASP A 31 -1.85 5.95 7.08
C ASP A 31 -2.38 6.80 8.23
N THR A 32 -1.48 7.35 9.05
CA THR A 32 -1.82 8.22 10.19
C THR A 32 -1.85 9.70 9.81
N SER A 33 -1.56 10.03 8.55
CA SER A 33 -1.61 11.39 8.02
C SER A 33 -3.03 11.92 7.78
N VAL A 34 -4.06 11.07 7.95
CA VAL A 34 -5.48 11.35 7.64
C VAL A 34 -6.07 12.58 8.35
N LEU A 35 -5.41 13.12 9.39
CA LEU A 35 -5.84 14.35 10.07
C LEU A 35 -5.20 15.64 9.53
N GLY A 36 -4.40 15.59 8.47
CA GLY A 36 -3.89 16.79 7.78
C GLY A 36 -2.87 17.63 8.56
N LEU A 37 -2.45 17.19 9.75
CA LEU A 37 -1.49 17.90 10.61
C LEU A 37 -0.07 17.34 10.54
N GLY A 38 0.12 16.15 9.98
CA GLY A 38 1.41 15.51 9.81
C GLY A 38 1.76 15.42 8.32
N LEU A 39 2.91 15.97 7.93
CA LEU A 39 3.50 15.74 6.62
C LEU A 39 3.60 14.21 6.45
N GLY A 40 2.80 13.63 5.55
CA GLY A 40 2.60 12.18 5.34
C GLY A 40 3.84 11.42 4.85
N HIS A 41 4.95 11.57 5.55
CA HIS A 41 6.29 11.20 5.10
C HIS A 41 6.93 10.09 5.94
N SER A 42 6.27 9.57 6.96
CA SER A 42 6.86 8.54 7.84
C SER A 42 5.93 7.39 8.22
N TYR A 43 4.69 7.34 7.72
CA TYR A 43 3.76 6.24 8.08
C TYR A 43 4.31 4.86 7.71
N PHE A 44 5.12 4.76 6.64
CA PHE A 44 5.82 3.53 6.28
C PHE A 44 6.82 3.04 7.35
N ALA A 45 7.31 3.94 8.20
CA ALA A 45 8.27 3.66 9.27
C ALA A 45 7.67 3.68 10.68
N ASP A 46 6.49 4.28 10.85
CA ASP A 46 5.89 4.49 12.17
C ASP A 46 4.74 3.53 12.48
N GLN A 47 4.23 2.81 11.47
CA GLN A 47 3.10 1.90 11.63
C GLN A 47 3.57 0.45 11.77
N ARG A 48 3.35 -0.12 12.97
CA ARG A 48 3.74 -1.52 13.26
C ARG A 48 3.13 -2.52 12.28
N SER A 49 1.87 -2.35 11.91
CA SER A 49 1.17 -3.23 10.95
C SER A 49 1.86 -3.22 9.59
N LEU A 50 2.19 -2.03 9.07
CA LEU A 50 2.87 -1.87 7.79
C LEU A 50 4.32 -2.39 7.83
N LEU A 51 5.06 -2.11 8.90
CA LEU A 51 6.40 -2.67 9.11
C LEU A 51 6.40 -4.20 9.19
N THR A 52 5.38 -4.77 9.86
CA THR A 52 5.22 -6.24 9.96
C THR A 52 4.94 -6.83 8.58
N ASP A 53 4.05 -6.21 7.80
CA ASP A 53 3.73 -6.64 6.44
C ASP A 53 4.96 -6.61 5.51
N ILE A 54 5.73 -5.52 5.53
CA ILE A 54 7.00 -5.41 4.78
C ILE A 54 7.99 -6.48 5.24
N GLY A 55 8.09 -6.72 6.55
CA GLY A 55 8.95 -7.76 7.11
C GLY A 55 8.61 -9.16 6.61
N ILE A 56 7.32 -9.50 6.52
CA ILE A 56 6.86 -10.78 5.98
C ILE A 56 7.12 -10.86 4.46
N LEU A 57 6.85 -9.79 3.72
CA LEU A 57 7.10 -9.74 2.27
C LEU A 57 8.58 -9.96 1.96
N VAL A 58 9.47 -9.22 2.62
CA VAL A 58 10.93 -9.29 2.36
C VAL A 58 11.54 -10.55 2.96
N GLY A 59 11.13 -10.95 4.17
CA GLY A 59 11.74 -12.06 4.90
C GLY A 59 11.25 -13.44 4.48
N ALA A 60 9.97 -13.57 4.12
CA ALA A 60 9.34 -14.85 3.82
C ALA A 60 8.81 -14.95 2.37
N GLY A 61 8.76 -13.84 1.62
CA GLY A 61 8.27 -13.85 0.24
C GLY A 61 6.80 -14.21 0.10
N LEU A 62 6.00 -14.05 1.15
CA LEU A 62 4.60 -14.47 1.14
C LEU A 62 3.74 -13.52 0.30
N PRO A 63 2.79 -14.05 -0.50
CA PRO A 63 1.82 -13.24 -1.21
C PRO A 63 0.87 -12.52 -0.23
N ALA A 64 0.24 -11.44 -0.66
CA ALA A 64 -0.68 -10.62 0.15
C ALA A 64 -1.80 -11.44 0.80
N SER A 65 -2.29 -12.49 0.11
CA SER A 65 -3.28 -13.43 0.63
C SER A 65 -2.86 -14.17 1.90
N GLN A 66 -1.56 -14.19 2.22
CA GLN A 66 -0.98 -14.84 3.39
C GLN A 66 -0.37 -13.85 4.39
N ARG A 67 -0.59 -12.54 4.21
CA ARG A 67 -0.01 -11.48 5.05
C ARG A 67 -1.02 -10.75 5.95
N GLY A 68 -2.21 -11.33 6.13
CA GLY A 68 -3.27 -10.75 6.96
C GLY A 68 -3.96 -9.52 6.33
N LEU A 69 -3.81 -9.35 5.01
CA LEU A 69 -4.47 -8.32 4.23
C LEU A 69 -5.83 -8.81 3.75
N ALA A 70 -6.78 -7.90 3.61
CA ALA A 70 -8.08 -8.20 3.03
C ALA A 70 -8.02 -7.98 1.51
N GLN A 71 -8.67 -8.86 0.74
CA GLN A 71 -8.82 -8.68 -0.69
C GLN A 71 -10.03 -7.80 -0.98
N SER A 72 -9.88 -6.85 -1.89
CA SER A 72 -11.02 -6.12 -2.45
C SER A 72 -11.82 -6.99 -3.44
N ASP A 73 -12.92 -6.42 -3.95
CA ASP A 73 -13.65 -6.93 -5.10
C ASP A 73 -12.81 -6.95 -6.39
N ARG A 74 -11.71 -6.19 -6.44
CA ARG A 74 -10.78 -6.16 -7.55
C ARG A 74 -9.67 -7.21 -7.37
N PRO A 75 -9.37 -8.02 -8.40
CA PRO A 75 -8.25 -8.95 -8.37
C PRO A 75 -6.93 -8.25 -8.05
N ARG A 76 -6.11 -8.86 -7.19
CA ARG A 76 -4.76 -8.39 -6.82
C ARG A 76 -4.70 -7.00 -6.16
N TYR A 77 -5.85 -6.47 -5.76
CA TYR A 77 -5.93 -5.26 -4.96
C TYR A 77 -6.34 -5.63 -3.54
N TRP A 78 -5.43 -5.33 -2.62
CA TRP A 78 -5.49 -5.69 -1.20
C TRP A 78 -5.51 -4.44 -0.35
N TYR A 79 -5.97 -4.54 0.89
CA TYR A 79 -5.98 -3.43 1.82
C TYR A 79 -5.76 -3.91 3.25
N PHE A 80 -5.25 -3.01 4.10
CA PHE A 80 -5.20 -3.26 5.54
C PHE A 80 -6.61 -3.21 6.11
N PRO A 81 -7.11 -4.29 6.76
CA PRO A 81 -8.39 -4.24 7.46
C PRO A 81 -8.32 -3.22 8.60
N ARG A 82 -9.46 -2.59 8.92
CA ARG A 82 -9.60 -1.69 10.07
C ARG A 82 -9.64 -2.46 11.39
#